data_AF-B3LXY2-F1
#
_entry.id   AF-B3LXY2-F1
#
_cell.length_a   1.000
_cell.length_b   1.000
_cell.length_c   1.000
_cell.angle_alpha   90.00
_cell.angle_beta   90.00
_cell.angle_gamma   90.00
#
_symmetry.space_group_name_H-M   'P 1'
#
loop_
_entity.id
_entity.type
_entity.pdbx_description
1 polymer ?
#
loop_
_entity_poly.entity_id
_entity_poly.type
_entity_poly.pdbx_seq_one_letter_code
_entity_poly.pdbx_strand_id
1 'polypeptide(L)'
;MRFALFVFLACCLLAITVAIPAKDSKKPAANACVKSCGDAYEPICGKAKNSNKERLITFGSPCVMANYNCQHADQQFEQKSNGECGGGASVLLS
;
A
#
# COMPACT_ATOMS: atom_id res chain seq x y z
N MET A 1 -58.66 -5.73 12.58
CA MET A 1 -57.94 -6.83 11.88
C MET A 1 -57.20 -6.37 10.62
N ARG A 2 -57.79 -5.54 9.74
CA ARG A 2 -57.10 -5.03 8.53
C ARG A 2 -55.90 -4.12 8.81
N PHE A 3 -56.00 -3.20 9.78
CA PHE A 3 -54.87 -2.34 10.18
C PHE A 3 -53.66 -3.11 10.74
N ALA A 4 -53.90 -4.19 11.50
CA ALA A 4 -52.83 -5.04 12.01
C ALA A 4 -52.07 -5.77 10.88
N LEU A 5 -52.79 -6.18 9.82
CA LEU A 5 -52.18 -6.79 8.64
C LEU A 5 -51.32 -5.80 7.85
N PHE A 6 -51.76 -4.55 7.71
CA PHE A 6 -50.97 -3.51 7.03
C PHE A 6 -49.70 -3.13 7.80
N VAL A 7 -49.78 -3.04 9.14
CA VAL A 7 -48.62 -2.78 9.99
C VAL A 7 -47.62 -3.94 9.92
N PHE A 8 -48.10 -5.18 9.95
CA PHE A 8 -47.24 -6.37 9.83
C PHE A 8 -46.54 -6.43 8.46
N LEU A 9 -47.28 -6.15 7.37
CA LEU A 9 -46.73 -6.13 6.01
C LEU A 9 -45.69 -5.02 5.82
N ALA A 10 -45.93 -3.82 6.38
CA ALA A 10 -44.96 -2.72 6.35
C ALA A 10 -43.69 -3.04 7.15
N CYS A 11 -43.83 -3.73 8.29
CA CYS A 11 -42.69 -4.18 9.10
C CYS A 11 -41.83 -5.22 8.37
N CYS A 12 -42.46 -6.15 7.65
CA CYS A 12 -41.75 -7.13 6.82
C CYS A 12 -40.99 -6.49 5.64
N LEU A 13 -41.55 -5.45 5.01
CA LEU A 13 -40.88 -4.72 3.93
C LEU A 13 -39.64 -3.95 4.40
N LEU A 14 -39.67 -3.41 5.63
CA LEU A 14 -38.51 -2.76 6.26
C LEU A 14 -37.38 -3.74 6.60
N ALA A 15 -37.68 -5.01 6.89
CA ALA A 15 -36.67 -6.01 7.19
C ALA A 15 -35.87 -6.45 5.94
N ILE A 16 -36.40 -6.26 4.73
CA ILE A 16 -35.75 -6.69 3.48
C ILE A 16 -34.69 -5.67 3.02
N THR A 17 -34.80 -4.39 3.38
CA THR A 17 -33.85 -3.35 2.96
C THR A 17 -32.52 -3.37 3.72
N VAL A 18 -32.45 -4.04 4.88
CA VAL A 18 -31.22 -4.20 5.67
C VAL A 18 -30.40 -5.44 5.26
N ALA A 19 -30.95 -6.30 4.41
CA ALA A 19 -30.24 -7.43 3.82
C ALA A 19 -29.50 -7.01 2.54
N ILE A 20 -28.67 -5.96 2.62
CA ILE A 20 -27.66 -5.72 1.59
C ILE A 20 -26.54 -6.72 1.89
N PRO A 21 -26.25 -7.70 1.01
CA PRO A 21 -25.03 -8.47 1.17
C PRO A 21 -23.89 -7.46 1.12
N ALA A 22 -23.16 -7.32 2.23
CA ALA A 22 -21.92 -6.58 2.25
C ALA A 22 -21.09 -7.16 1.12
N LYS A 23 -20.90 -6.38 0.04
CA LYS A 23 -20.08 -6.77 -1.11
C LYS A 23 -18.84 -7.42 -0.54
N ASP A 24 -18.64 -8.70 -0.85
CA ASP A 24 -17.44 -9.44 -0.53
C ASP A 24 -16.26 -8.52 -0.77
N SER A 25 -15.74 -7.99 0.33
CA SER A 25 -14.55 -7.20 0.34
C SER A 25 -13.49 -8.24 0.06
N LYS A 26 -13.28 -8.52 -1.23
CA LYS A 26 -12.08 -9.18 -1.71
C LYS A 26 -10.99 -8.54 -0.88
N LYS A 27 -10.34 -9.33 0.00
CA LYS A 27 -9.12 -8.89 0.67
C LYS A 27 -8.35 -8.11 -0.39
N PRO A 28 -8.04 -6.82 -0.19
CA PRO A 28 -7.25 -6.10 -1.17
C PRO A 28 -6.08 -7.02 -1.47
N ALA A 29 -5.95 -7.43 -2.74
CA ALA A 29 -4.90 -8.33 -3.16
C ALA A 29 -3.64 -7.81 -2.50
N ALA A 30 -3.05 -8.63 -1.62
CA ALA A 30 -1.95 -8.23 -0.76
C ALA A 30 -1.01 -7.34 -1.58
N ASN A 31 -0.85 -6.08 -1.17
CA ASN A 31 -0.23 -4.98 -1.92
C ASN A 31 0.64 -5.48 -3.08
N ALA A 32 0.15 -5.44 -4.32
CA ALA A 32 0.83 -6.02 -5.48
C ALA A 32 2.27 -5.48 -5.71
N CYS A 33 2.59 -4.37 -5.04
CA CYS A 33 3.90 -3.74 -5.00
C CYS A 33 4.91 -4.39 -4.05
N VAL A 34 4.47 -5.02 -2.96
CA VAL A 34 5.37 -5.55 -1.93
C VAL A 34 5.77 -6.97 -2.32
N LYS A 35 6.97 -7.10 -2.87
CA LYS A 35 7.59 -8.40 -3.14
C LYS A 35 8.50 -8.78 -1.98
N SER A 36 8.57 -10.05 -1.65
CA SER A 36 9.57 -10.53 -0.68
C SER A 36 10.96 -10.34 -1.28
N CYS A 37 11.68 -9.34 -0.81
CA CYS A 37 13.11 -9.20 -1.08
C CYS A 37 13.82 -10.13 -0.09
N GLY A 38 14.59 -11.09 -0.58
CA GLY A 38 15.30 -12.05 0.29
C GLY A 38 16.33 -11.36 1.20
N ASP A 39 17.03 -12.16 2.00
CA ASP A 39 17.96 -11.64 3.02
C ASP A 39 19.33 -11.19 2.47
N ALA A 40 19.48 -11.16 1.14
CA ALA A 40 20.71 -10.72 0.49
C ALA A 40 20.85 -9.20 0.61
N TYR A 41 21.83 -8.78 1.41
CA TYR A 41 22.16 -7.37 1.59
C TYR A 41 23.06 -6.89 0.44
N GLU A 42 22.44 -6.19 -0.51
CA GLU A 42 23.09 -5.58 -1.68
C GLU A 42 22.81 -4.06 -1.66
N PRO A 43 23.44 -3.31 -0.75
CA PRO A 43 23.07 -1.93 -0.51
C PRO A 43 23.26 -1.07 -1.76
N ILE A 44 22.29 -0.23 -2.04
CA ILE A 44 22.35 0.77 -3.11
C ILE A 44 21.99 2.15 -2.58
N CYS A 45 22.62 3.18 -3.15
CA CYS A 45 22.30 4.54 -2.83
C CYS A 45 21.24 5.05 -3.81
N GLY A 46 20.05 5.35 -3.30
CA GLY A 46 18.95 5.93 -4.06
C GLY A 46 18.91 7.45 -3.91
N LYS A 47 18.69 8.16 -5.02
CA LYS A 47 18.44 9.61 -5.07
C LYS A 47 17.00 9.86 -5.46
N ALA A 48 16.32 10.77 -4.78
CA ALA A 48 14.95 11.14 -5.14
C ALA A 48 14.90 11.79 -6.54
N LYS A 49 14.05 11.28 -7.43
CA LYS A 49 13.89 11.79 -8.81
C LYS A 49 13.22 13.16 -8.88
N ASN A 50 12.17 13.35 -8.07
CA ASN A 50 11.28 14.50 -8.19
C ASN A 50 11.44 15.51 -7.04
N SER A 51 12.61 15.55 -6.39
CA SER A 51 12.85 16.46 -5.27
C SER A 51 13.79 17.59 -5.65
N ASN A 52 13.39 18.83 -5.33
CA ASN A 52 14.23 20.02 -5.46
C ASN A 52 15.44 20.01 -4.50
N LYS A 53 15.45 19.10 -3.51
CA LYS A 53 16.57 18.89 -2.59
C LYS A 53 17.19 17.53 -2.87
N GLU A 54 18.52 17.43 -2.79
CA GLU A 54 19.20 16.14 -2.90
C GLU A 54 18.88 15.30 -1.66
N ARG A 55 17.85 14.45 -1.77
CA ARG A 55 17.49 13.45 -0.77
C ARG A 55 18.12 12.13 -1.19
N LEU A 56 19.02 11.62 -0.35
CA LEU A 56 19.69 10.34 -0.51
C LEU A 56 19.18 9.36 0.54
N ILE A 57 18.88 8.14 0.12
CA ILE A 57 18.47 7.03 0.99
C ILE A 57 19.24 5.79 0.55
N THR A 58 19.83 5.09 1.50
CA THR A 58 20.38 3.75 1.27
C THR A 58 19.25 2.73 1.27
N PHE A 59 19.14 1.94 0.23
CA PHE A 59 18.23 0.78 0.20
C PHE A 59 19.06 -0.49 0.39
N GLY A 60 18.58 -1.42 1.21
CA GLY A 60 19.27 -2.68 1.51
C GLY A 60 19.41 -3.61 0.31
N SER A 61 18.57 -3.43 -0.73
CA SER A 61 18.74 -4.04 -2.03
C SER A 61 18.00 -3.26 -3.12
N PRO A 62 18.30 -3.50 -4.42
CA PRO A 62 17.52 -2.98 -5.54
C PRO A 62 16.04 -3.36 -5.47
N CYS A 63 15.73 -4.55 -4.92
CA CYS A 63 14.37 -5.02 -4.73
C CYS A 63 13.59 -4.12 -3.75
N VAL A 64 14.21 -3.72 -2.63
CA VAL A 64 13.58 -2.85 -1.63
C VAL A 64 13.29 -1.48 -2.24
N MET A 65 14.21 -0.92 -3.02
CA MET A 65 13.97 0.34 -3.74
C MET A 65 12.80 0.22 -4.73
N ALA A 66 12.69 -0.90 -5.45
CA ALA A 66 11.57 -1.13 -6.36
C ALA A 66 10.23 -1.26 -5.63
N ASN A 67 10.19 -1.98 -4.49
CA ASN A 67 9.01 -2.06 -3.64
C ASN A 67 8.59 -0.68 -3.11
N TYR A 68 9.56 0.11 -2.64
CA TYR A 68 9.32 1.47 -2.16
C TYR A 68 8.74 2.35 -3.27
N ASN A 69 9.36 2.36 -4.46
CA ASN A 69 8.89 3.15 -5.59
C ASN A 69 7.50 2.74 -6.09
N CYS A 70 7.15 1.47 -5.95
CA CYS A 70 5.81 0.99 -6.30
C CYS A 70 4.77 1.45 -5.27
N GLN A 71 5.12 1.46 -3.99
CA GLN A 71 4.24 1.94 -2.91
C GLN A 71 4.11 3.48 -2.89
N HIS A 72 5.17 4.19 -3.29
CA HIS A 72 5.28 5.65 -3.21
C HIS A 72 5.50 6.25 -4.60
N ALA A 73 4.43 6.31 -5.39
CA ALA A 73 4.47 6.86 -6.76
C ALA A 73 4.87 8.34 -6.81
N ASP A 74 4.63 9.10 -5.74
CA ASP A 74 4.99 10.51 -5.59
C ASP A 74 6.47 10.71 -5.19
N GLN A 75 7.07 9.71 -4.53
CA GLN A 75 8.42 9.79 -3.96
C GLN A 75 9.32 8.70 -4.53
N GLN A 76 9.56 8.77 -5.84
CA GLN A 76 10.40 7.80 -6.51
C GLN A 76 11.89 8.08 -6.30
N PHE A 77 12.65 7.01 -6.09
CA PHE A 77 14.10 6.99 -6.00
C PHE A 77 14.71 6.29 -7.21
N GLU A 78 15.84 6.81 -7.70
CA GLU A 78 16.67 6.17 -8.71
C GLU A 78 18.03 5.82 -8.13
N GLN A 79 18.65 4.76 -8.65
CA GLN A 79 19.97 4.37 -8.20
C GLN A 79 21.01 5.42 -8.62
N LYS A 80 21.71 5.99 -7.64
CA LYS A 80 22.85 6.91 -7.83
C LYS A 80 24.18 6.15 -7.84
N SER A 81 24.36 5.19 -6.94
CA SER A 81 25.58 4.37 -6.84
C SER A 81 25.31 3.02 -6.19
N ASN A 82 26.24 2.08 -6.40
CA ASN A 82 26.31 0.86 -5.60
C ASN A 82 26.88 1.18 -4.21
N GLY A 83 26.46 0.43 -3.19
CA GLY A 83 26.82 0.66 -1.81
C GLY A 83 25.91 1.66 -1.10
N GLU A 84 26.19 1.89 0.18
CA GLU A 84 25.43 2.82 1.00
C GLU A 84 25.68 4.28 0.61
N CYS A 85 24.67 5.13 0.77
CA CYS A 85 24.82 6.56 0.62
C CYS A 85 25.74 7.12 1.74
N GLY A 86 26.75 7.90 1.35
CA GLY A 86 27.58 8.64 2.31
C GLY A 86 26.82 9.80 3.00
N GLY A 87 27.38 10.32 4.09
CA GLY A 87 26.88 11.54 4.74
C GLY A 87 25.71 11.36 5.72
N GLY A 88 25.53 10.16 6.29
CA GLY A 88 24.48 9.91 7.29
C GLY A 88 23.08 9.76 6.71
N ALA A 89 22.98 9.35 5.44
CA ALA A 89 21.71 9.06 4.79
C ALA A 89 20.96 7.93 5.50
N SER A 90 19.63 8.02 5.53
CA SER A 90 18.77 6.99 6.12
C SER A 90 18.89 5.67 5.37
N VAL A 91 18.76 4.55 6.08
CA VAL A 91 18.82 3.20 5.53
C VAL A 91 17.43 2.55 5.59
N LEU A 92 16.98 2.00 4.47
CA LEU A 92 15.74 1.24 4.34
C LEU A 92 16.06 -0.20 3.93
N LEU A 93 15.79 -1.17 4.81
CA LEU A 93 16.20 -2.57 4.63
C LEU A 93 15.10 -3.49 4.08
N SER A 94 13.83 -3.10 4.10
CA SER A 94 12.68 -3.96 3.76
C SER A 94 11.51 -3.17 3.17
#